data_AF-A0A0F9HR27-F1
#
_entry.id   AF-A0A0F9HR27-F1
#
_cell.length_a   1.000
_cell.length_b   1.000
_cell.length_c   1.000
_cell.angle_alpha   90.00
_cell.angle_beta   90.00
_cell.angle_gamma   90.00
#
_symmetry.space_group_name_H-M   'P 1'
#
loop_
_entity.id
_entity.type
_entity.pdbx_description
1 polymer ?
#
loop_
_entity_poly.entity_id
_entity_poly.type
_entity_poly.pdbx_seq_one_letter_code
_entity_poly.pdbx_strand_id
1 'polypeptide(L)'
;MSQRSGGGYVSFILIGAAAFTMIFWTRVLKKMAKEQKPKFAAREQETKNWVYDLIKGEQEFVFVAEVPGPEDKIMVRLIDGILYVRSSGGFSKEVPIEGSSDMKIFDFKYRNGVLTLRIRKS
;
A
#
# COMPACT_ATOMS: atom_id res chain seq x y z
N MET A 1 -59.08 37.98 2.61
CA MET A 1 -58.03 37.09 3.17
C MET A 1 -58.03 35.81 2.35
N SER A 2 -56.90 35.53 1.72
CA SER A 2 -56.67 34.29 0.97
C SER A 2 -56.15 33.22 1.94
N GLN A 3 -56.51 31.96 1.60
CA GLN A 3 -55.81 30.72 1.91
C GLN A 3 -56.32 29.88 3.09
N ARG A 4 -56.36 28.56 2.83
CA ARG A 4 -56.15 27.41 3.76
C ARG A 4 -57.39 26.63 4.21
N SER A 5 -57.96 25.82 3.32
CA SER A 5 -58.68 24.60 3.74
C SER A 5 -58.46 23.36 2.84
N GLY A 6 -57.79 23.49 1.69
CA GLY A 6 -57.38 22.34 0.86
C GLY A 6 -55.94 21.84 1.09
N GLY A 7 -55.18 22.48 2.00
CA GLY A 7 -53.73 22.26 2.14
C GLY A 7 -53.32 21.07 3.00
N GLY A 8 -54.17 20.59 3.91
CA GLY A 8 -53.78 19.57 4.90
C GLY A 8 -53.42 18.22 4.28
N TYR A 9 -54.27 17.72 3.38
CA TYR A 9 -54.04 16.42 2.71
C TYR A 9 -52.82 16.45 1.79
N VAL A 10 -52.65 17.55 1.05
CA VAL A 10 -51.48 17.78 0.20
C VAL A 10 -50.20 17.84 1.03
N SER A 11 -50.24 18.49 2.20
CA SER A 11 -49.10 18.50 3.13
C SER A 11 -48.70 17.10 3.60
N PHE A 12 -49.65 16.20 3.90
CA PHE A 12 -49.32 14.83 4.28
C PHE A 12 -48.69 14.03 3.13
N ILE A 13 -49.20 14.18 1.90
CA ILE A 13 -48.62 13.53 0.72
C ILE A 13 -47.21 14.04 0.46
N LEU A 14 -47.00 15.35 0.56
CA LEU A 14 -45.69 15.98 0.35
C LEU A 14 -44.68 15.54 1.44
N ILE A 15 -45.09 15.45 2.70
CA ILE A 15 -44.25 14.95 3.80
C ILE A 15 -43.87 13.48 3.56
N GLY A 16 -44.84 12.65 3.15
CA GLY A 16 -44.57 11.24 2.82
C GLY A 16 -43.60 11.07 1.66
N ALA A 17 -43.79 11.83 0.58
CA ALA A 17 -42.90 11.83 -0.57
C ALA A 17 -41.48 12.33 -0.23
N ALA A 18 -41.37 13.37 0.61
CA ALA A 18 -40.10 13.88 1.10
C ALA A 18 -39.35 12.85 1.97
N ALA A 19 -40.07 12.15 2.86
CA ALA A 19 -39.48 11.10 3.69
C ALA A 19 -38.97 9.93 2.82
N PHE A 20 -39.75 9.50 1.83
CA PHE A 20 -39.35 8.41 0.93
C PHE A 20 -38.09 8.75 0.13
N THR A 21 -38.02 9.96 -0.42
CA THR A 21 -36.85 10.44 -1.17
C THR A 21 -35.61 10.56 -0.29
N MET A 22 -35.72 11.05 0.96
CA MET A 22 -34.58 11.06 1.89
C MET A 22 -34.04 9.65 2.20
N ILE A 23 -34.93 8.67 2.39
CA ILE A 23 -34.53 7.27 2.64
C ILE A 23 -33.82 6.68 1.42
N PHE A 24 -34.30 6.99 0.21
CA PHE A 24 -33.67 6.56 -1.02
C PHE A 24 -32.26 7.14 -1.17
N TRP A 25 -32.12 8.47 -1.01
CA TRP A 25 -30.83 9.14 -1.15
C TRP A 25 -29.81 8.72 -0.09
N THR A 26 -30.24 8.52 1.16
CA THR A 26 -29.34 7.99 2.21
C THR A 26 -28.84 6.58 1.90
N ARG A 27 -29.67 5.70 1.29
CA ARG A 27 -29.22 4.38 0.81
C ARG A 27 -28.23 4.48 -0.34
N VAL A 28 -28.48 5.37 -1.31
CA VAL A 28 -27.60 5.60 -2.46
C VAL A 28 -26.25 6.15 -2.01
N LEU A 29 -26.24 7.18 -1.15
CA LEU A 29 -25.02 7.74 -0.59
C LEU A 29 -24.25 6.70 0.24
N LYS A 30 -24.95 5.85 1.01
CA LYS A 30 -24.30 4.75 1.75
C LYS A 30 -23.69 3.70 0.84
N LYS A 31 -24.31 3.40 -0.32
CA LYS A 31 -23.71 2.53 -1.35
C LYS A 31 -22.49 3.18 -1.97
N MET A 32 -22.60 4.44 -2.40
CA MET A 32 -21.47 5.17 -2.98
C MET A 32 -20.33 5.32 -1.98
N ALA A 33 -20.58 5.61 -0.70
CA ALA A 33 -19.52 5.69 0.31
C ALA A 33 -18.87 4.34 0.64
N LYS A 34 -19.62 3.23 0.54
CA LYS A 34 -19.04 1.88 0.68
C LYS A 34 -18.24 1.46 -0.55
N GLU A 35 -18.68 1.85 -1.75
CA GLU A 35 -18.03 1.57 -3.03
C GLU A 35 -16.85 2.52 -3.31
N GLN A 36 -16.88 3.73 -2.74
CA GLN A 36 -15.82 4.73 -2.71
C GLN A 36 -15.00 4.67 -1.42
N LYS A 37 -14.81 3.49 -0.82
CA LYS A 37 -13.52 3.29 -0.16
C LYS A 37 -12.50 3.50 -1.27
N PRO A 38 -11.61 4.50 -1.22
CA PRO A 38 -10.60 4.65 -2.24
C PRO A 38 -9.91 3.30 -2.33
N LYS A 39 -10.06 2.65 -3.48
CA LYS A 39 -9.26 1.50 -3.84
C LYS A 39 -7.83 2.03 -3.90
N PHE A 40 -7.15 2.11 -2.77
CA PHE A 40 -5.71 1.96 -2.66
C PHE A 40 -5.33 0.51 -3.04
N ALA A 41 -5.90 0.01 -4.14
CA ALA A 41 -5.68 -1.29 -4.72
C ALA A 41 -5.02 -1.15 -6.10
N ALA A 42 -4.22 -0.09 -6.27
CA ALA A 42 -3.32 0.10 -7.41
C ALA A 42 -1.84 -0.01 -6.99
N ARG A 43 -1.55 -0.53 -5.79
CA ARG A 43 -0.16 -0.76 -5.33
C ARG A 43 0.15 -2.18 -4.89
N GLU A 44 -0.86 -3.04 -4.76
CA GLU A 44 -0.64 -4.44 -4.35
C GLU A 44 -0.33 -5.38 -5.52
N GLN A 45 -0.71 -5.02 -6.76
CA GLN A 45 -0.46 -5.88 -7.92
C GLN A 45 1.00 -5.84 -8.41
N GLU A 46 1.74 -4.75 -8.19
CA GLU A 46 3.19 -4.72 -8.47
C GLU A 46 4.01 -5.39 -7.36
N THR A 47 3.49 -5.45 -6.13
CA THR A 47 4.22 -6.06 -5.01
C THR A 47 4.31 -7.58 -5.06
N LYS A 48 3.49 -8.26 -5.86
CA LYS A 48 3.40 -9.74 -5.88
C LYS A 48 4.45 -10.43 -6.77
N ASN A 49 5.15 -9.71 -7.64
CA ASN A 49 6.09 -10.28 -8.62
C ASN A 49 7.55 -9.83 -8.45
N TRP A 50 7.88 -9.14 -7.35
CA TRP A 50 9.27 -8.78 -7.08
C TRP A 50 10.01 -10.01 -6.55
N VAL A 51 10.96 -10.50 -7.34
CA VAL A 51 11.77 -11.68 -7.02
C VAL A 51 13.09 -11.22 -6.44
N TYR A 52 13.57 -11.98 -5.45
CA TYR A 52 14.91 -11.85 -4.90
C TYR A 52 15.47 -13.25 -4.66
N ASP A 53 16.79 -13.36 -4.76
CA ASP A 53 17.54 -14.53 -4.37
C ASP A 53 18.29 -14.24 -3.07
N LEU A 54 18.17 -15.14 -2.10
CA LEU A 54 18.92 -15.10 -0.85
C LEU A 54 19.74 -16.39 -0.73
N ILE A 55 21.04 -16.25 -0.89
CA ILE A 55 21.99 -17.37 -0.79
C ILE A 55 22.56 -17.35 0.62
N LYS A 56 22.30 -18.42 1.38
CA LYS A 56 22.82 -18.63 2.73
C LYS A 56 24.10 -19.47 2.69
N GLY A 57 25.22 -18.86 3.04
CA GLY A 57 26.47 -19.55 3.36
C GLY A 57 26.64 -19.74 4.87
N GLU A 58 27.75 -20.35 5.28
CA GLU A 58 28.05 -20.60 6.70
C GLU A 58 28.36 -19.32 7.49
N GLN A 59 29.02 -18.34 6.86
CA GLN A 59 29.45 -17.08 7.50
C GLN A 59 29.04 -15.84 6.71
N GLU A 60 28.39 -16.02 5.56
CA GLU A 60 27.96 -14.94 4.71
C GLU A 60 26.59 -15.22 4.09
N PHE A 61 25.80 -14.17 3.92
CA PHE A 61 24.61 -14.17 3.08
C PHE A 61 24.85 -13.30 1.87
N VAL A 62 24.40 -13.76 0.71
CA VAL A 62 24.40 -12.97 -0.52
C VAL A 62 22.95 -12.76 -0.93
N PHE A 63 22.56 -11.49 -1.00
CA PHE A 63 21.22 -11.08 -1.43
C PHE A 63 21.31 -10.45 -2.82
N VAL A 64 20.47 -10.90 -3.74
CA VAL A 64 20.40 -10.39 -5.11
C VAL A 64 18.95 -10.09 -5.46
N ALA A 65 18.66 -8.88 -5.95
CA ALA A 65 17.33 -8.53 -6.39
C ALA A 65 17.35 -7.46 -7.49
N GLU A 66 16.36 -7.49 -8.37
CA GLU A 66 16.12 -6.39 -9.30
C GLU A 66 15.44 -5.24 -8.59
N VAL A 67 16.05 -4.06 -8.56
CA VAL A 67 15.50 -2.89 -7.89
C VAL A 67 15.34 -1.78 -8.92
N PRO A 68 14.14 -1.21 -9.09
CA PRO A 68 13.96 -0.12 -10.04
C PRO A 68 14.58 1.18 -9.52
N GLY A 69 15.13 1.99 -10.42
CA GLY A 69 15.65 3.33 -10.10
C GLY A 69 17.12 3.51 -10.43
N PRO A 70 17.63 4.74 -10.32
CA PRO A 70 19.04 5.03 -10.55
C PRO A 70 19.89 4.66 -9.33
N GLU A 71 21.16 4.38 -9.56
CA GLU A 71 22.12 3.89 -8.54
C GLU A 71 22.24 4.81 -7.33
N ASP A 72 22.26 6.12 -7.57
CA ASP A 72 22.40 7.17 -6.56
C ASP A 72 21.20 7.28 -5.61
N LYS A 73 20.08 6.60 -5.92
CA LYS A 73 18.84 6.65 -5.14
C LYS A 73 18.47 5.33 -4.50
N ILE A 74 19.35 4.34 -4.53
CA ILE A 74 19.14 3.07 -3.85
C ILE A 74 19.63 3.18 -2.40
N MET A 75 18.76 2.90 -1.44
CA MET A 75 19.08 2.85 -0.01
C MET A 75 18.78 1.47 0.54
N VAL A 76 19.75 0.94 1.28
CA VAL A 76 19.65 -0.37 1.92
C VAL A 76 20.05 -0.29 3.38
N ARG A 77 19.28 -0.94 4.26
CA ARG A 77 19.61 -1.06 5.68
C ARG A 77 19.28 -2.45 6.19
N LEU A 78 20.16 -3.00 7.03
CA LEU A 78 19.90 -4.23 7.77
C LEU A 78 19.73 -3.85 9.24
N ILE A 79 18.55 -4.12 9.81
CA ILE A 79 18.21 -3.79 11.20
C ILE A 79 17.48 -4.99 11.78
N ASP A 80 17.95 -5.51 12.91
CA ASP A 80 17.33 -6.64 13.64
C ASP A 80 16.98 -7.85 12.75
N GLY A 81 17.85 -8.14 11.77
CA GLY A 81 17.65 -9.25 10.83
C GLY A 81 16.65 -8.96 9.70
N ILE A 82 16.19 -7.72 9.54
CA ILE A 82 15.30 -7.29 8.45
C ILE A 82 16.10 -6.39 7.50
N LEU A 83 16.11 -6.78 6.22
CA LEU A 83 16.70 -6.01 5.14
C LEU A 83 15.65 -5.08 4.52
N TYR A 84 15.86 -3.79 4.69
CA TYR A 84 15.07 -2.71 4.09
C TYR A 84 15.72 -2.26 2.80
N VAL A 85 15.04 -2.45 1.66
CA VAL A 85 15.46 -1.98 0.35
C VAL A 85 14.51 -0.88 -0.10
N ARG A 86 15.04 0.32 -0.35
CA ARG A 86 14.27 1.48 -0.81
C ARG A 86 14.90 2.09 -2.05
N SER A 87 14.08 2.54 -2.98
CA SER A 87 14.54 3.31 -4.13
C SER A 87 13.58 4.45 -4.49
N SER A 88 13.97 5.28 -5.45
CA SER A 88 13.11 6.34 -5.99
C SER A 88 11.87 5.77 -6.66
N GLY A 89 10.76 6.53 -6.70
CA GLY A 89 9.48 6.07 -7.26
C GLY A 89 8.60 5.33 -6.26
N GLY A 90 8.99 5.29 -4.98
CA GLY A 90 8.18 4.71 -3.91
C GLY A 90 8.26 3.19 -3.82
N PHE A 91 9.31 2.60 -4.39
CA PHE A 91 9.66 1.21 -4.18
C PHE A 91 10.29 1.05 -2.79
N SER A 92 9.66 0.23 -1.96
CA SER A 92 10.12 -0.09 -0.61
C SER A 92 9.77 -1.53 -0.33
N LYS A 93 10.77 -2.34 0.02
CA LYS A 93 10.64 -3.75 0.31
C LYS A 93 11.38 -4.11 1.58
N GLU A 94 10.79 -5.02 2.32
CA GLU A 94 11.31 -5.53 3.57
C GLU A 94 11.49 -7.03 3.40
N VAL A 95 12.69 -7.52 3.64
CA VAL A 95 13.05 -8.92 3.48
C VAL A 95 13.61 -9.43 4.80
N PRO A 96 12.91 -10.32 5.53
CA PRO A 96 13.45 -10.94 6.72
C PRO A 96 14.56 -11.93 6.33
N ILE A 97 15.73 -11.80 6.97
CA ILE A 97 16.88 -12.68 6.80
C ILE A 97 17.16 -13.36 8.14
N GLU A 98 16.73 -14.61 8.26
CA GLU A 98 16.90 -15.41 9.46
C GLU A 98 18.37 -15.62 9.82
N GLY A 99 18.73 -15.35 11.07
CA GLY A 99 20.11 -15.53 11.56
C GLY A 99 21.09 -14.43 11.14
N SER A 100 20.59 -13.27 10.71
CA SER A 100 21.42 -12.11 10.35
C SER A 100 21.38 -10.96 11.37
N SER A 101 20.80 -11.17 12.55
CA SER A 101 20.62 -10.13 13.58
C SER A 101 21.94 -9.53 14.08
N ASP A 102 23.03 -10.31 14.08
CA ASP A 102 24.38 -9.88 14.46
C ASP A 102 25.28 -9.58 13.24
N MET A 103 24.72 -9.58 12.04
CA MET A 103 25.45 -9.36 10.79
C MET A 103 25.30 -7.93 10.27
N LYS A 104 26.25 -7.52 9.43
CA LYS A 104 26.29 -6.20 8.78
C LYS A 104 26.47 -6.34 7.28
N ILE A 105 26.06 -5.31 6.55
CA ILE A 105 26.31 -5.20 5.11
C ILE A 105 27.80 -4.92 4.93
N PHE A 106 28.51 -5.86 4.31
CA PHE A 106 29.94 -5.79 4.03
C PHE A 106 30.25 -5.20 2.66
N ASP A 107 29.44 -5.54 1.65
CA ASP A 107 29.60 -5.05 0.28
C ASP A 107 28.23 -4.69 -0.29
N PHE A 108 28.19 -3.60 -1.06
CA PHE A 108 27.00 -3.08 -1.74
C PHE A 108 27.38 -2.78 -3.18
N LYS A 109 26.67 -3.40 -4.13
CA LYS A 109 26.83 -3.15 -5.56
C LYS A 109 25.48 -3.05 -6.23
N TYR A 110 25.32 -2.05 -7.06
CA TYR A 110 24.14 -1.91 -7.90
C TYR A 110 24.57 -1.67 -9.35
N ARG A 111 24.18 -2.56 -10.25
CA ARG A 111 24.56 -2.46 -11.67
C ARG A 111 23.39 -2.89 -12.55
N ASN A 112 23.06 -2.07 -13.54
CA ASN A 112 22.04 -2.38 -14.54
C ASN A 112 20.69 -2.82 -13.95
N GLY A 113 20.24 -2.20 -12.84
CA GLY A 113 18.98 -2.58 -12.19
C GLY A 113 19.09 -3.70 -11.16
N VAL A 114 20.25 -4.35 -11.02
CA VAL A 114 20.46 -5.46 -10.10
C VAL A 114 21.23 -5.00 -8.88
N LEU A 115 20.64 -5.19 -7.70
CA LEU A 115 21.24 -4.99 -6.40
C LEU A 115 21.86 -6.28 -5.90
N THR A 116 23.16 -6.26 -5.59
CA THR A 116 23.88 -7.34 -4.92
C THR A 116 24.41 -6.84 -3.59
N LEU A 117 24.07 -7.55 -2.51
CA LEU A 117 24.54 -7.28 -1.16
C LEU A 117 25.29 -8.49 -0.63
N ARG A 118 26.40 -8.23 0.05
CA ARG A 118 27.07 -9.24 0.87
C ARG A 118 26.89 -8.87 2.33
N ILE A 119 26.34 -9.79 3.10
CA ILE A 119 26.08 -9.62 4.53
C ILE A 119 26.96 -10.62 5.25
N ARG A 120 27.73 -10.15 6.24
CA ARG A 120 28.68 -10.97 7.00
C ARG A 120 28.58 -10.65 8.47
N LYS A 121 28.97 -11.61 9.29
CA LYS A 121 29.16 -11.37 10.72
C LYS A 121 30.27 -10.32 10.92
N SER A 122 30.00 -9.34 11.78
CA SER A 122 30.93 -8.26 12.11
C SER A 122 32.13 -8.75 12.90
#